data_AF-A0A7S4B4C9-F1
#
_entry.id   AF-A0A7S4B4C9-F1
#
_cell.length_a   1.000
_cell.length_b   1.000
_cell.length_c   1.000
_cell.angle_alpha   90.00
_cell.angle_beta   90.00
_cell.angle_gamma   90.00
#
_symmetry.space_group_name_H-M   'P 1'
#
loop_
_entity.id
_entity.type
_entity.pdbx_description
1 polymer ?
#
loop_
_entity_poly.entity_id
_entity_poly.type
_entity_poly.pdbx_seq_one_letter_code
_entity_poly.pdbx_strand_id
1 'polypeptide(L)'
;MASEQQAAEAYAFRQLVKHLQMRKDVQNIDLMILSGFCRNCLSKWYHAGLHIFNPAVSYEEACEHVYGMPYAEWKKTHQAKASEEQLRRFEETKELHAKHEKLISKPALLSDVCCTPVAQTPLMQTQHLPLLKQPDQRVGLTVGILTVSDRAAAGIYSDLSGPEVRQALEAFSTGLGAASWDLTISRSCTVADDSAQICAVLREWSDSSMTAAACNLVLTTGGTGLSPRDVTPEATLAVVDRVVPGIPELLLREAVKVEPLAALSRAAAGVRGRTLIVNLPGRPAAVKQNLSVLLPLLGFALLELQD
;
A
#
# COMPACT_ATOMS: atom_id res chain seq x y z
N MET A 1 1.20 2.96 -7.08
CA MET A 1 1.56 4.29 -7.63
C MET A 1 0.42 5.23 -7.33
N ALA A 2 0.68 6.48 -6.93
CA ALA A 2 -0.41 7.46 -6.80
C ALA A 2 -1.14 7.55 -8.14
N SER A 3 -2.47 7.55 -8.14
CA SER A 3 -3.24 7.75 -9.38
C SER A 3 -2.81 9.08 -10.03
N GLU A 4 -3.02 9.24 -11.34
CA GLU A 4 -2.74 10.51 -12.03
C GLU A 4 -3.44 11.68 -11.34
N GLN A 5 -4.65 11.45 -10.83
CA GLN A 5 -5.39 12.41 -10.01
C GLN A 5 -4.66 12.72 -8.70
N GLN A 6 -4.22 11.71 -7.93
CA GLN A 6 -3.46 11.94 -6.69
C GLN A 6 -2.12 12.65 -6.95
N ALA A 7 -1.45 12.34 -8.06
CA ALA A 7 -0.23 13.02 -8.47
C ALA A 7 -0.49 14.50 -8.81
N ALA A 8 -1.59 14.79 -9.49
CA ALA A 8 -2.04 16.14 -9.81
C ALA A 8 -2.46 16.92 -8.55
N GLU A 9 -3.21 16.31 -7.65
CA GLU A 9 -3.61 16.89 -6.35
C GLU A 9 -2.39 17.19 -5.49
N ALA A 10 -1.44 16.25 -5.37
CA ALA A 10 -0.20 16.46 -4.64
C ALA A 10 0.66 17.55 -5.29
N TYR A 11 0.68 17.63 -6.62
CA TYR A 11 1.35 18.73 -7.33
C TYR A 11 0.70 20.08 -7.02
N ALA A 12 -0.63 20.17 -7.09
CA ALA A 12 -1.39 21.38 -6.78
C ALA A 12 -1.14 21.84 -5.34
N PHE A 13 -1.16 20.92 -4.37
CA PHE A 13 -0.85 21.22 -2.97
C PHE A 13 0.58 21.78 -2.82
N ARG A 14 1.58 21.14 -3.45
CA ARG A 14 2.96 21.65 -3.45
C ARG A 14 3.06 23.05 -4.07
N GLN A 15 2.33 23.34 -5.14
CA GLN A 15 2.29 24.69 -5.73
C GLN A 15 1.68 25.72 -4.77
N LEU A 16 0.57 25.38 -4.10
CA LEU A 16 -0.05 26.25 -3.10
C LEU A 16 0.91 26.56 -1.95
N VAL A 17 1.54 25.53 -1.37
CA VAL A 17 2.52 25.68 -0.28
C VAL A 17 3.68 26.55 -0.74
N LYS A 18 4.27 26.25 -1.90
CA LYS A 18 5.38 27.06 -2.46
C LYS A 18 4.97 28.51 -2.68
N HIS A 19 3.77 28.78 -3.17
CA HIS A 19 3.29 30.14 -3.36
C HIS A 19 3.14 30.88 -2.01
N LEU A 20 2.59 30.21 -0.99
CA LEU A 20 2.46 30.76 0.35
C LEU A 20 3.80 30.96 1.08
N GLN A 21 4.82 30.16 0.78
CA GLN A 21 6.20 30.35 1.26
C GLN A 21 6.83 31.62 0.68
N MET A 22 6.53 31.94 -0.59
CA MET A 22 6.99 33.19 -1.21
C MET A 22 6.24 34.42 -0.67
N ARG A 23 4.92 34.30 -0.44
CA ARG A 23 4.04 35.38 0.01
C ARG A 23 4.08 35.63 1.52
N LYS A 24 5.27 35.93 2.03
CA LYS A 24 5.51 36.23 3.47
C LYS A 24 4.82 37.52 3.94
N ASP A 25 4.47 38.40 3.01
CA ASP A 25 3.65 39.59 3.23
C ASP A 25 2.22 39.25 3.67
N VAL A 26 1.68 38.12 3.21
CA VAL A 26 0.31 37.68 3.55
C VAL A 26 0.30 37.02 4.92
N GLN A 27 -0.27 37.70 5.91
CA GLN A 27 -0.33 37.20 7.28
C GLN A 27 -1.40 36.11 7.43
N ASN A 28 -1.21 35.22 8.41
CA ASN A 28 -2.19 34.16 8.66
C ASN A 28 -3.58 34.71 9.01
N ILE A 29 -3.66 35.85 9.70
CA ILE A 29 -4.95 36.46 10.04
C ILE A 29 -5.72 36.90 8.78
N ASP A 30 -5.02 37.40 7.75
CA ASP A 30 -5.64 37.77 6.48
C ASP A 30 -6.19 36.55 5.74
N LEU A 31 -5.44 35.44 5.76
CA LEU A 31 -5.90 34.16 5.21
C LEU A 31 -7.12 33.61 5.96
N MET A 32 -7.13 33.70 7.29
CA MET A 32 -8.28 33.27 8.10
C MET A 32 -9.53 34.10 7.79
N ILE A 33 -9.40 35.43 7.70
CA ILE A 33 -10.51 36.33 7.40
C ILE A 33 -11.06 36.09 5.99
N LEU A 34 -10.19 35.92 4.99
CA LEU A 34 -10.61 35.83 3.59
C LEU A 34 -11.07 34.43 3.19
N SER A 35 -10.31 33.40 3.57
CA SER A 35 -10.52 32.02 3.10
C SER A 35 -10.87 31.02 4.19
N GLY A 36 -10.94 31.44 5.46
CA GLY A 36 -11.30 30.56 6.57
C GLY A 36 -10.21 29.57 6.99
N PHE A 37 -9.02 29.59 6.38
CA PHE A 37 -7.89 28.75 6.79
C PHE A 37 -6.58 29.51 6.59
N CYS A 38 -5.53 29.10 7.29
CA CYS A 38 -4.18 29.68 7.16
C CYS A 38 -3.10 28.61 7.06
N ARG A 39 -1.83 29.02 7.06
CA ARG A 39 -0.68 28.10 7.03
C ARG A 39 -0.71 27.09 8.18
N ASN A 40 -1.12 27.48 9.39
CA ASN A 40 -1.26 26.52 10.51
C ASN A 40 -2.35 25.46 10.25
N CYS A 41 -3.42 25.81 9.53
CA CYS A 41 -4.45 24.84 9.16
C CYS A 41 -3.88 23.84 8.14
N LEU A 42 -3.14 24.34 7.13
CA LEU A 42 -2.40 23.48 6.20
C LEU A 42 -1.40 22.59 6.93
N SER A 43 -0.65 23.11 7.92
CA SER A 43 0.26 22.32 8.74
C SER A 43 -0.46 21.24 9.53
N LYS A 44 -1.66 21.51 10.07
CA LYS A 44 -2.47 20.52 10.77
C LYS A 44 -3.01 19.44 9.84
N TRP A 45 -3.48 19.80 8.65
CA TRP A 45 -3.95 18.82 7.67
C TRP A 45 -2.80 17.98 7.13
N TYR A 46 -1.66 18.62 6.87
CA TYR A 46 -0.44 17.93 6.44
C TYR A 46 0.11 17.03 7.56
N HIS A 47 0.14 17.51 8.81
CA HIS A 47 0.51 16.72 10.00
C HIS A 47 -0.43 15.54 10.18
N ALA A 48 -1.75 15.75 10.15
CA ALA A 48 -2.73 14.68 10.25
C ALA A 48 -2.55 13.65 9.13
N GLY A 49 -2.32 14.11 7.90
CA GLY A 49 -2.00 13.27 6.75
C GLY A 49 -0.72 12.46 6.95
N LEU A 50 0.36 13.09 7.41
CA LEU A 50 1.63 12.41 7.70
C LEU A 50 1.50 11.47 8.89
N HIS A 51 0.74 11.83 9.93
CA HIS A 51 0.55 11.05 11.14
C HIS A 51 -0.18 9.71 10.87
N ILE A 52 -0.92 9.61 9.75
CA ILE A 52 -1.46 8.34 9.27
C ILE A 52 -0.33 7.35 8.91
N PHE A 53 0.79 7.84 8.37
CA PHE A 53 1.89 7.03 7.87
C PHE A 53 3.12 7.03 8.80
N ASN A 54 3.30 8.07 9.60
CA ASN A 54 4.38 8.26 10.55
C ASN A 54 3.82 8.90 11.82
N PRO A 55 3.31 8.11 12.78
CA PRO A 55 2.75 8.63 14.03
C PRO A 55 3.76 9.39 14.91
N ALA A 56 5.07 9.22 14.66
CA ALA A 56 6.12 9.93 15.38
C ALA A 56 6.43 11.31 14.78
N VAL A 57 5.82 11.67 13.64
CA VAL A 57 6.05 12.99 13.02
C VAL A 57 5.56 14.10 13.95
N SER A 58 6.46 15.04 14.21
CA SER A 58 6.16 16.19 15.04
C SER A 58 5.29 17.20 14.27
N TYR A 59 4.50 17.97 15.02
CA TYR A 59 3.75 19.07 14.41
C TYR A 59 4.69 20.18 13.92
N GLU A 60 5.84 20.32 14.55
CA GLU A 60 6.93 21.23 14.20
C GLU A 60 7.47 20.94 12.79
N GLU A 61 7.74 19.68 12.45
CA GLU A 61 8.17 19.26 11.12
C GLU A 61 7.12 19.57 10.05
N ALA A 62 5.84 19.33 10.35
CA ALA A 62 4.75 19.67 9.44
C ALA A 62 4.61 21.18 9.22
N CYS A 63 4.85 21.97 10.26
CA CYS A 63 4.93 23.43 10.13
C CYS A 63 6.12 23.83 9.26
N GLU A 64 7.31 23.30 9.52
CA GLU A 64 8.50 23.63 8.74
C GLU A 64 8.31 23.34 7.25
N HIS A 65 7.63 22.25 6.91
CA HIS A 65 7.27 21.95 5.52
C HIS A 65 6.38 23.04 4.90
N VAL A 66 5.32 23.47 5.59
CA VAL A 66 4.39 24.48 5.06
C VAL A 66 5.00 25.89 5.03
N TYR A 67 5.83 26.23 6.02
CA TYR A 67 6.46 27.55 6.13
C TYR A 67 7.77 27.67 5.33
N GLY A 68 8.39 26.54 4.97
CA GLY A 68 9.69 26.48 4.28
C GLY A 68 10.88 26.83 5.19
N MET A 69 10.64 26.99 6.50
CA MET A 69 11.62 27.26 7.54
C MET A 69 10.98 26.99 8.92
N PRO A 70 11.77 26.85 10.00
CA PRO A 70 11.23 26.65 11.34
C PRO A 70 10.19 27.71 11.72
N TYR A 71 9.02 27.29 12.18
CA TYR A 71 7.90 28.20 12.48
C TYR A 71 8.26 29.28 13.51
N ALA A 72 9.06 28.94 14.52
CA ALA A 72 9.55 29.88 15.51
C ALA A 72 10.37 31.01 14.88
N GLU A 73 11.17 30.70 13.86
CA GLU A 73 11.95 31.69 13.11
C GLU A 73 11.04 32.55 12.23
N TRP A 74 10.13 31.94 11.48
CA TRP A 74 9.16 32.67 10.64
C TRP A 74 8.34 33.67 11.46
N LYS A 75 7.88 33.26 12.64
CA LYS A 75 7.15 34.13 13.57
C LYS A 75 7.98 35.34 14.01
N LYS A 76 9.28 35.15 14.24
CA LYS A 76 10.18 36.23 14.66
C LYS A 76 10.46 37.22 13.52
N THR A 77 10.60 36.74 12.30
CA THR A 77 11.10 37.52 11.16
C THR A 77 10.01 38.07 10.25
N HIS A 78 8.81 37.47 10.26
CA HIS A 78 7.77 37.75 9.27
C HIS A 78 6.36 37.95 9.86
N GLN A 79 6.09 37.56 11.11
CA GLN A 79 4.76 37.77 11.72
C GLN A 79 4.61 39.20 12.25
N ALA A 80 3.64 39.93 11.69
CA ALA A 80 3.25 41.25 12.18
C ALA A 80 2.19 41.14 13.29
N LYS A 81 2.11 42.19 14.12
CA LYS A 81 1.01 42.33 15.09
C LYS A 81 -0.28 42.65 14.33
N ALA A 82 -1.36 41.92 14.65
CA ALA A 82 -2.67 42.19 14.08
C ALA A 82 -3.20 43.57 14.49
N SER A 83 -3.80 44.28 13.53
CA SER A 83 -4.51 45.54 13.78
C SER A 83 -5.87 45.29 14.44
N GLU A 84 -6.45 46.33 15.05
CA GLU A 84 -7.79 46.26 15.64
C GLU A 84 -8.86 45.87 14.61
N GLU A 85 -8.72 46.37 13.38
CA GLU A 85 -9.60 46.03 12.26
C GLU A 85 -9.51 44.55 11.88
N GLN A 86 -8.29 44.00 11.79
CA GLN A 86 -8.10 42.58 11.51
C GLN A 86 -8.70 41.70 12.62
N LEU A 87 -8.56 42.09 13.88
CA LEU A 87 -9.13 41.36 15.00
C LEU A 87 -10.67 41.38 14.97
N ARG A 88 -11.28 42.52 14.64
CA ARG A 88 -12.74 42.63 14.50
C ARG A 88 -13.26 41.71 13.39
N ARG A 89 -12.68 41.80 12.20
CA ARG A 89 -13.06 40.96 11.04
C ARG A 89 -12.81 39.48 11.28
N PHE A 90 -11.76 39.13 12.03
CA PHE A 90 -11.49 37.76 12.41
C PHE A 90 -12.63 37.18 13.27
N GLU A 91 -13.15 37.96 14.23
CA GLU A 91 -14.29 37.52 15.05
C GLU A 91 -15.59 37.44 14.25
N GLU A 92 -15.85 38.41 13.36
CA GLU A 92 -17.03 38.39 12.45
C GLU A 92 -17.06 37.16 11.54
N THR A 93 -15.90 36.67 11.10
CA THR A 93 -15.78 35.54 10.15
C THR A 93 -15.55 34.19 10.83
N LYS A 94 -15.49 34.15 12.16
CA LYS A 94 -15.07 32.98 12.96
C LYS A 94 -15.84 31.70 12.67
N GLU A 95 -17.14 31.79 12.42
CA GLU A 95 -17.99 30.63 12.09
C GLU A 95 -17.62 29.97 10.75
N LEU A 96 -16.95 30.72 9.86
CA LEU A 96 -16.48 30.25 8.55
C LEU A 96 -15.08 29.63 8.61
N HIS A 97 -14.40 29.70 9.76
CA HIS A 97 -13.04 29.19 9.89
C HIS A 97 -13.03 27.65 9.94
N ALA A 98 -11.96 27.07 9.40
CA ALA A 98 -11.75 25.64 9.35
C ALA A 98 -11.87 25.02 10.74
N LYS A 99 -12.84 24.09 10.88
CA LYS A 99 -13.03 23.31 12.10
C LYS A 99 -12.03 22.16 12.09
N HIS A 100 -11.21 22.10 13.13
CA HIS A 100 -10.26 21.03 13.33
C HIS A 100 -10.85 20.16 14.46
N GLU A 101 -11.89 19.38 14.14
CA GLU A 101 -12.38 18.37 15.09
C GLU A 101 -11.22 17.48 15.51
N LYS A 102 -11.24 17.02 16.76
CA LYS A 102 -10.23 16.10 17.31
C LYS A 102 -10.17 14.88 16.39
N LEU A 103 -9.18 14.86 15.51
CA LEU A 103 -8.81 13.75 14.66
C LEU A 103 -8.43 12.59 15.58
N ILE A 104 -9.44 11.79 15.94
CA ILE A 104 -9.50 10.36 16.27
C ILE A 104 -10.85 10.18 16.98
N SER A 105 -11.90 9.91 16.22
CA SER A 105 -12.99 9.04 16.67
C SER A 105 -13.29 8.06 15.54
N LYS A 106 -13.40 6.78 15.90
CA LYS A 106 -13.62 5.63 15.01
C LYS A 106 -14.67 5.93 13.94
N PRO A 107 -14.55 5.37 12.71
CA PRO A 107 -15.70 5.31 11.82
C PRO A 107 -16.79 4.50 12.54
N ALA A 108 -17.93 5.14 12.79
CA ALA A 108 -19.13 4.46 13.26
C ALA A 108 -19.55 3.46 12.17
N LEU A 109 -19.38 2.17 12.46
CA LEU A 109 -19.99 1.10 11.69
C LEU A 109 -21.49 1.13 11.93
N LEU A 110 -22.23 1.32 10.84
CA LEU A 110 -23.53 0.71 10.52
C LEU A 110 -24.56 0.57 11.65
N SER A 111 -25.62 1.38 11.60
CA SER A 111 -26.97 0.84 11.81
C SER A 111 -28.01 1.62 11.00
N ASP A 112 -28.92 0.85 10.41
CA ASP A 112 -30.23 1.21 9.84
C ASP A 112 -30.29 1.70 8.39
N VAL A 113 -30.00 0.78 7.46
CA VAL A 113 -30.59 0.81 6.11
C VAL A 113 -31.29 -0.52 5.84
N CYS A 114 -32.50 -0.66 6.36
CA CYS A 114 -33.49 -1.58 5.82
C CYS A 114 -34.68 -0.74 5.34
N CYS A 115 -35.00 -0.88 4.06
CA CYS A 115 -36.14 -0.31 3.32
C CYS A 115 -35.89 1.02 2.57
N THR A 116 -35.29 0.94 1.38
CA THR A 116 -35.62 1.82 0.24
C THR A 116 -35.43 1.08 -1.10
N PRO A 117 -36.23 1.38 -2.16
CA PRO A 117 -36.26 0.59 -3.39
C PRO A 117 -35.02 0.76 -4.29
N VAL A 118 -34.70 -0.29 -5.06
CA VAL A 118 -33.52 -0.48 -5.93
C VAL A 118 -33.55 0.39 -7.20
N ALA A 119 -33.77 1.69 -7.07
CA ALA A 119 -33.77 2.60 -8.22
C ALA A 119 -33.17 3.95 -7.84
N GLN A 120 -31.88 3.92 -7.49
CA GLN A 120 -30.88 5.01 -7.51
C GLN A 120 -29.74 4.61 -6.56
N THR A 121 -29.05 3.51 -6.87
CA THR A 121 -27.78 3.21 -6.20
C THR A 121 -26.70 3.98 -6.95
N PRO A 122 -26.08 5.02 -6.37
CA PRO A 122 -24.88 5.59 -6.97
C PRO A 122 -23.84 4.46 -7.04
N LEU A 123 -23.22 4.27 -8.22
CA LEU A 123 -22.07 3.39 -8.37
C LEU A 123 -21.10 3.71 -7.23
N MET A 124 -20.88 2.74 -6.33
CA MET A 124 -19.98 2.94 -5.21
C MET A 124 -18.65 3.44 -5.75
N GLN A 125 -18.33 4.70 -5.44
CA GLN A 125 -16.99 5.23 -5.60
C GLN A 125 -16.06 4.28 -4.85
N THR A 126 -14.96 3.88 -5.50
CA THR A 126 -13.95 2.98 -4.96
C THR A 126 -13.50 3.46 -3.60
N GLN A 127 -14.09 2.90 -2.55
CA GLN A 127 -13.62 3.08 -1.18
C GLN A 127 -12.23 2.44 -1.12
N HIS A 128 -11.25 3.24 -0.69
CA HIS A 128 -9.93 2.74 -0.32
C HIS A 128 -10.09 1.59 0.67
N LEU A 129 -9.38 0.49 0.47
CA LEU A 129 -9.36 -0.62 1.42
C LEU A 129 -9.02 -0.03 2.80
N PRO A 130 -9.84 -0.26 3.84
CA PRO A 130 -9.56 0.26 5.16
C PRO A 130 -8.17 -0.19 5.61
N LEU A 131 -7.40 0.71 6.21
CA LEU A 131 -6.05 0.42 6.71
C LEU A 131 -6.13 -0.74 7.70
N LEU A 132 -5.51 -1.86 7.36
CA LEU A 132 -5.38 -3.01 8.25
C LEU A 132 -4.29 -2.70 9.27
N LYS A 133 -4.68 -2.61 10.55
CA LYS A 133 -3.71 -2.53 11.66
C LYS A 133 -2.85 -3.78 11.62
N GLN A 134 -1.53 -3.69 11.45
CA GLN A 134 -0.68 -4.89 11.47
C GLN A 134 -0.78 -5.63 12.83
N PRO A 135 -0.63 -6.97 12.86
CA PRO A 135 -0.64 -7.71 14.11
C PRO A 135 0.46 -7.21 15.06
N ASP A 136 0.14 -7.15 16.36
CA ASP A 136 1.08 -6.74 17.42
C ASP A 136 2.14 -7.84 17.68
N GLN A 137 1.89 -9.07 17.24
CA GLN A 137 2.79 -10.22 17.34
C GLN A 137 3.81 -10.24 16.19
N ARG A 138 5.05 -10.65 16.50
CA ARG A 138 6.05 -10.91 15.47
C ARG A 138 5.68 -12.14 14.63
N VAL A 139 5.65 -11.97 13.32
CA VAL A 139 5.38 -13.01 12.33
C VAL A 139 6.70 -13.44 11.69
N GLY A 140 7.04 -14.72 11.81
CA GLY A 140 8.15 -15.30 11.05
C GLY A 140 7.74 -15.52 9.59
N LEU A 141 8.54 -15.07 8.63
CA LEU A 141 8.33 -15.27 7.20
C LEU A 141 9.48 -16.08 6.62
N THR A 142 9.25 -17.36 6.36
CA THR A 142 10.18 -18.22 5.65
C THR A 142 9.70 -18.33 4.20
N VAL A 143 10.36 -17.60 3.30
CA VAL A 143 9.87 -17.38 1.94
C VAL A 143 10.64 -18.21 0.92
N GLY A 144 9.91 -18.85 0.01
CA GLY A 144 10.41 -19.43 -1.23
C GLY A 144 10.03 -18.58 -2.44
N ILE A 145 11.00 -18.30 -3.32
CA ILE A 145 10.77 -17.53 -4.56
C ILE A 145 10.99 -18.44 -5.78
N LEU A 146 9.94 -18.70 -6.55
CA LEU A 146 9.98 -19.58 -7.72
C LEU A 146 9.77 -18.77 -9.01
N THR A 147 10.81 -18.61 -9.80
CA THR A 147 10.68 -18.04 -11.14
C THR A 147 10.31 -19.13 -12.13
N VAL A 148 9.22 -18.95 -12.87
CA VAL A 148 8.77 -19.85 -13.92
C VAL A 148 8.97 -19.17 -15.27
N SER A 149 9.94 -19.65 -16.04
CA SER A 149 10.19 -19.20 -17.41
C SER A 149 11.10 -20.17 -18.15
N ASP A 150 10.61 -20.70 -19.28
CA ASP A 150 11.41 -21.48 -20.24
C ASP A 150 12.73 -20.78 -20.60
N ARG A 151 12.66 -19.48 -20.89
CA ARG A 151 13.82 -18.70 -21.36
C ARG A 151 14.83 -18.44 -20.25
N ALA A 152 14.37 -18.19 -19.03
CA ALA A 152 15.26 -18.01 -17.88
C ALA A 152 15.91 -19.34 -17.48
N ALA A 153 15.14 -20.43 -17.45
CA ALA A 153 15.63 -21.77 -17.15
C ALA A 153 16.66 -22.26 -18.17
N ALA A 154 16.47 -21.93 -19.45
CA ALA A 154 17.42 -22.22 -20.52
C ALA A 154 18.65 -21.29 -20.55
N GLY A 155 18.73 -20.30 -19.66
CA GLY A 155 19.84 -19.33 -19.61
C GLY A 155 19.85 -18.33 -20.79
N ILE A 156 18.76 -18.21 -21.54
CA ILE A 156 18.62 -17.28 -22.68
C ILE A 156 18.60 -15.83 -22.18
N TYR A 157 18.01 -15.60 -21.00
CA TYR A 157 18.13 -14.34 -20.27
C TYR A 157 18.25 -14.57 -18.77
N SER A 158 18.75 -13.57 -18.06
CA SER A 158 18.78 -13.53 -16.60
C SER A 158 17.39 -13.24 -16.02
N ASP A 159 16.97 -14.00 -15.01
CA ASP A 159 15.78 -13.67 -14.23
C ASP A 159 15.88 -12.25 -13.63
N LEU A 160 14.88 -11.42 -13.92
CA LEU A 160 14.74 -10.08 -13.37
C LEU A 160 13.60 -9.97 -12.36
N SER A 161 12.65 -10.93 -12.37
CA SER A 161 11.44 -10.86 -11.56
C SER A 161 11.66 -11.49 -10.19
N GLY A 162 12.39 -12.60 -10.09
CA GLY A 162 12.79 -13.18 -8.80
C GLY A 162 13.58 -12.19 -7.91
N PRO A 163 14.59 -11.48 -8.45
CA PRO A 163 15.27 -10.40 -7.74
C PRO A 163 14.34 -9.26 -7.29
N GLU A 164 13.34 -8.88 -8.11
CA GLU A 164 12.36 -7.86 -7.72
C GLU A 164 11.46 -8.33 -6.57
N VAL A 165 11.05 -9.61 -6.55
CA VAL A 165 10.31 -10.19 -5.40
C VAL A 165 11.14 -10.07 -4.13
N ARG A 166 12.41 -10.48 -4.18
CA ARG A 166 13.34 -10.38 -3.05
C ARG A 166 13.47 -8.93 -2.59
N GLN A 167 13.75 -8.01 -3.50
CA GLN A 167 13.95 -6.60 -3.17
C GLN A 167 12.68 -6.00 -2.54
N ALA A 168 11.49 -6.34 -3.04
CA ALA A 168 10.23 -5.86 -2.48
C ALA A 168 9.98 -6.40 -1.07
N LEU A 169 10.30 -7.68 -0.81
CA LEU A 169 10.21 -8.28 0.54
C LEU A 169 11.19 -7.62 1.51
N GLU A 170 12.45 -7.45 1.10
CA GLU A 170 13.51 -6.83 1.91
C GLU A 170 13.22 -5.34 2.18
N ALA A 171 12.72 -4.61 1.18
CA ALA A 171 12.29 -3.22 1.35
C ALA A 171 11.09 -3.11 2.31
N PHE A 172 10.18 -4.07 2.27
CA PHE A 172 9.04 -4.10 3.19
C PHE A 172 9.48 -4.47 4.61
N SER A 173 10.39 -5.43 4.78
CA SER A 173 10.93 -5.82 6.09
C SER A 173 11.82 -4.75 6.71
N THR A 174 12.34 -3.80 5.94
CA THR A 174 13.12 -2.64 6.44
C THR A 174 12.30 -1.36 6.54
N GLY A 175 11.10 -1.32 5.96
CA GLY A 175 10.16 -0.20 6.00
C GLY A 175 9.22 -0.22 7.21
N LEU A 176 8.13 0.57 7.13
CA LEU A 176 7.04 0.57 8.11
C LEU A 176 6.37 -0.82 8.18
N GLY A 177 6.84 -1.66 9.11
CA GLY A 177 6.51 -3.08 9.27
C GLY A 177 7.66 -3.90 9.89
N ALA A 178 8.88 -3.38 9.83
CA ALA A 178 10.13 -4.01 10.30
C ALA A 178 10.11 -4.52 11.75
N ALA A 179 9.33 -3.91 12.64
CA ALA A 179 9.29 -4.31 14.06
C ALA A 179 8.56 -5.65 14.29
N SER A 180 7.67 -6.05 13.37
CA SER A 180 6.75 -7.18 13.54
C SER A 180 7.06 -8.38 12.63
N TRP A 181 8.13 -8.36 11.83
CA TRP A 181 8.40 -9.38 10.81
C TRP A 181 9.82 -9.91 10.95
N ASP A 182 9.99 -11.24 10.92
CA ASP A 182 11.29 -11.90 10.81
C ASP A 182 11.40 -12.57 9.44
N LEU A 183 11.99 -11.87 8.47
CA LEU A 183 12.06 -12.30 7.09
C LEU A 183 13.31 -13.17 6.83
N THR A 184 13.09 -14.40 6.39
CA THR A 184 14.11 -15.32 5.90
C THR A 184 13.75 -15.77 4.48
N ILE A 185 14.56 -15.38 3.48
CA ILE A 185 14.45 -15.98 2.14
C ILE A 185 15.18 -17.33 2.16
N SER A 186 14.43 -18.42 2.35
CA SER A 186 14.96 -19.77 2.51
C SER A 186 15.41 -20.39 1.19
N ARG A 187 14.62 -20.15 0.12
CA ARG A 187 14.82 -20.79 -1.18
C ARG A 187 14.56 -19.81 -2.32
N SER A 188 15.30 -19.98 -3.40
CA SER A 188 15.05 -19.31 -4.67
C SER A 188 15.55 -20.20 -5.80
N CYS A 189 14.73 -20.43 -6.82
CA CYS A 189 15.17 -21.12 -8.03
C CYS A 189 14.36 -20.70 -9.25
N THR A 190 14.82 -21.13 -10.42
CA THR A 190 14.16 -20.92 -11.70
C THR A 190 13.87 -22.27 -12.33
N VAL A 191 12.65 -22.45 -12.83
CA VAL A 191 12.20 -23.65 -13.56
C VAL A 191 11.58 -23.27 -14.90
N ALA A 192 11.52 -24.25 -15.81
CA ALA A 192 10.80 -24.10 -17.06
C ALA A 192 9.28 -24.04 -16.83
N ASP A 193 8.53 -23.64 -17.85
CA ASP A 193 7.07 -23.68 -17.86
C ASP A 193 6.57 -25.13 -18.00
N ASP A 194 6.83 -25.93 -16.96
CA ASP A 194 6.53 -27.36 -16.87
C ASP A 194 5.78 -27.66 -15.58
N SER A 195 4.56 -28.19 -15.72
CA SER A 195 3.66 -28.43 -14.58
C SER A 195 4.25 -29.39 -13.56
N ALA A 196 4.99 -30.42 -13.99
CA ALA A 196 5.57 -31.41 -13.08
C ALA A 196 6.70 -30.80 -12.24
N GLN A 197 7.58 -30.00 -12.86
CA GLN A 197 8.64 -29.27 -12.16
C GLN A 197 8.07 -28.26 -11.16
N ILE A 198 7.08 -27.46 -11.57
CA ILE A 198 6.44 -26.48 -10.68
C ILE A 198 5.78 -27.21 -9.50
N CYS A 199 4.99 -28.26 -9.75
CA CYS A 199 4.36 -29.05 -8.69
C CYS A 199 5.39 -29.63 -7.70
N ALA A 200 6.50 -30.16 -8.22
CA ALA A 200 7.54 -30.76 -7.38
C ALA A 200 8.16 -29.73 -6.43
N VAL A 201 8.53 -28.56 -6.94
CA VAL A 201 9.11 -27.48 -6.14
C VAL A 201 8.11 -26.96 -5.11
N LEU A 202 6.85 -26.73 -5.51
CA LEU A 202 5.82 -26.25 -4.59
C LEU A 202 5.56 -27.23 -3.44
N ARG A 203 5.53 -28.54 -3.70
CA ARG A 203 5.39 -29.57 -2.66
C ARG A 203 6.61 -29.62 -1.75
N GLU A 204 7.81 -29.71 -2.33
CA GLU A 204 9.07 -29.78 -1.58
C GLU A 204 9.22 -28.59 -0.62
N TRP A 205 8.91 -27.38 -1.08
CA TRP A 205 9.07 -26.18 -0.26
C TRP A 205 7.97 -25.99 0.77
N SER A 206 6.80 -26.61 0.59
CA SER A 206 5.67 -26.48 1.51
C SER A 206 5.61 -27.58 2.57
N ASP A 207 6.14 -28.76 2.27
CA ASP A 207 5.96 -29.95 3.10
C ASP A 207 7.08 -30.08 4.14
N SER A 208 6.76 -29.86 5.42
CA SER A 208 7.70 -29.98 6.54
C SER A 208 8.25 -31.39 6.75
N SER A 209 7.56 -32.42 6.24
CA SER A 209 8.09 -33.79 6.21
C SER A 209 9.18 -33.99 5.16
N MET A 210 9.24 -33.13 4.14
CA MET A 210 10.24 -33.20 3.06
C MET A 210 11.45 -32.32 3.34
N THR A 211 11.28 -31.23 4.11
CA THR A 211 12.37 -30.32 4.41
C THR A 211 12.25 -29.69 5.81
N ALA A 212 13.36 -29.67 6.55
CA ALA A 212 13.43 -29.05 7.88
C ALA A 212 13.29 -27.51 7.84
N ALA A 213 13.37 -26.90 6.65
CA ALA A 213 13.26 -25.46 6.42
C ALA A 213 12.08 -25.13 5.49
N ALA A 214 10.92 -25.73 5.75
CA ALA A 214 9.71 -25.52 4.96
C ALA A 214 9.33 -24.02 4.98
N CYS A 215 8.96 -23.53 3.80
CA CYS A 215 8.49 -22.16 3.64
C CYS A 215 7.07 -22.06 4.21
N ASN A 216 6.72 -20.92 4.80
CA ASN A 216 5.33 -20.60 5.11
C ASN A 216 4.70 -19.67 4.05
N LEU A 217 5.51 -19.14 3.15
CA LEU A 217 5.10 -18.38 1.98
C LEU A 217 5.90 -18.81 0.76
N VAL A 218 5.22 -19.13 -0.34
CA VAL A 218 5.84 -19.33 -1.65
C VAL A 218 5.25 -18.34 -2.64
N LEU A 219 6.12 -17.56 -3.26
CA LEU A 219 5.76 -16.61 -4.30
C LEU A 219 6.32 -17.11 -5.63
N THR A 220 5.43 -17.38 -6.59
CA THR A 220 5.87 -17.69 -7.95
C THR A 220 5.83 -16.42 -8.81
N THR A 221 6.69 -16.33 -9.82
CA THR A 221 6.62 -15.26 -10.83
C THR A 221 6.74 -15.85 -12.23
N GLY A 222 5.77 -15.56 -13.10
CA GLY A 222 5.72 -16.07 -14.47
C GLY A 222 4.75 -17.25 -14.68
N GLY A 223 4.50 -17.57 -15.94
CA GLY A 223 3.61 -18.66 -16.35
C GLY A 223 2.12 -18.45 -16.05
N THR A 224 1.65 -17.20 -15.85
CA THR A 224 0.25 -16.87 -15.52
C THR A 224 -0.55 -16.25 -16.68
N GLY A 225 0.03 -16.12 -17.87
CA GLY A 225 -0.62 -15.53 -19.04
C GLY A 225 -1.50 -16.51 -19.82
N LEU A 226 -1.82 -16.19 -21.07
CA LEU A 226 -2.64 -17.03 -21.96
C LEU A 226 -1.83 -17.92 -22.91
N SER A 227 -0.48 -17.91 -22.80
CA SER A 227 0.34 -18.78 -23.64
C SER A 227 0.01 -20.25 -23.35
N PRO A 228 0.02 -21.16 -24.35
CA PRO A 228 -0.10 -22.60 -24.10
C PRO A 228 0.96 -23.16 -23.17
N ARG A 229 2.10 -22.45 -23.02
CA ARG A 229 3.16 -22.78 -22.07
C ARG A 229 2.85 -22.30 -20.66
N ASP A 230 2.06 -21.24 -20.49
CA ASP A 230 1.75 -20.69 -19.16
C ASP A 230 0.92 -21.72 -18.36
N VAL A 231 1.52 -22.41 -17.40
CA VAL A 231 0.87 -23.51 -16.63
C VAL A 231 0.99 -23.35 -15.11
N THR A 232 1.49 -22.22 -14.64
CA THR A 232 1.73 -21.98 -13.20
C THR A 232 0.44 -22.03 -12.36
N PRO A 233 -0.70 -21.43 -12.78
CA PRO A 233 -1.94 -21.52 -12.03
C PRO A 233 -2.45 -22.96 -11.88
N GLU A 234 -2.45 -23.74 -12.96
CA GLU A 234 -2.88 -25.14 -12.95
C GLU A 234 -2.01 -26.00 -12.03
N ALA A 235 -0.68 -25.81 -12.10
CA ALA A 235 0.26 -26.50 -11.20
C ALA A 235 0.03 -26.10 -9.73
N THR A 236 -0.26 -24.83 -9.46
CA THR A 236 -0.56 -24.34 -8.11
C THR A 236 -1.86 -24.95 -7.59
N LEU A 237 -2.92 -24.95 -8.37
CA LEU A 237 -4.21 -25.54 -8.00
C LEU A 237 -4.14 -27.06 -7.79
N ALA A 238 -3.20 -27.74 -8.46
CA ALA A 238 -2.98 -29.18 -8.29
C ALA A 238 -2.24 -29.58 -6.99
N VAL A 239 -1.66 -28.61 -6.27
CA VAL A 239 -0.87 -28.90 -5.04
C VAL A 239 -1.46 -28.30 -3.76
N VAL A 240 -2.30 -27.27 -3.87
CA VAL A 240 -2.93 -26.63 -2.70
C VAL A 240 -4.04 -27.52 -2.14
N ASP A 241 -4.16 -27.54 -0.82
CA ASP A 241 -5.24 -28.24 -0.11
C ASP A 241 -6.52 -27.40 -0.10
N ARG A 242 -6.36 -26.07 -0.07
CA ARG A 242 -7.45 -25.09 -0.03
C ARG A 242 -7.14 -23.93 -0.98
N VAL A 243 -8.06 -23.63 -1.88
CA VAL A 243 -7.94 -22.48 -2.79
C VAL A 243 -8.26 -21.19 -2.04
N VAL A 244 -7.49 -20.13 -2.30
CA VAL A 244 -7.74 -18.78 -1.75
C VAL A 244 -8.07 -17.85 -2.91
N PRO A 245 -9.34 -17.78 -3.36
CA PRO A 245 -9.72 -17.00 -4.54
C PRO A 245 -9.63 -15.48 -4.32
N GLY A 246 -9.78 -15.01 -3.07
CA GLY A 246 -9.80 -13.57 -2.77
C GLY A 246 -8.48 -12.84 -3.04
N ILE A 247 -7.33 -13.53 -2.91
CA ILE A 247 -6.01 -12.94 -3.20
C ILE A 247 -5.88 -12.59 -4.68
N PRO A 248 -6.00 -13.53 -5.64
CA PRO A 248 -5.87 -13.20 -7.05
C PRO A 248 -6.96 -12.23 -7.52
N GLU A 249 -8.17 -12.28 -6.97
CA GLU A 249 -9.23 -11.30 -7.29
C GLU A 249 -8.84 -9.87 -6.89
N LEU A 250 -8.34 -9.68 -5.66
CA LEU A 250 -7.88 -8.38 -5.19
C LEU A 250 -6.70 -7.88 -6.02
N LEU A 251 -5.70 -8.74 -6.24
CA LEU A 251 -4.53 -8.42 -7.02
C LEU A 251 -4.90 -8.02 -8.45
N LEU A 252 -5.81 -8.76 -9.08
CA LEU A 252 -6.33 -8.46 -10.41
C LEU A 252 -7.07 -7.12 -10.44
N ARG A 253 -7.97 -6.89 -9.48
CA ARG A 253 -8.73 -5.64 -9.35
C ARG A 253 -7.82 -4.42 -9.26
N GLU A 254 -6.73 -4.51 -8.50
CA GLU A 254 -5.76 -3.43 -8.38
C GLU A 254 -4.82 -3.34 -9.60
N ALA A 255 -4.49 -4.47 -10.22
CA ALA A 255 -3.66 -4.51 -11.42
C ALA A 255 -4.32 -3.80 -12.62
N VAL A 256 -5.59 -4.11 -12.88
CA VAL A 256 -6.36 -3.59 -14.03
C VAL A 256 -6.55 -2.07 -14.00
N LYS A 257 -6.49 -1.44 -12.81
CA LYS A 257 -6.53 0.04 -12.69
C LYS A 257 -5.33 0.73 -13.33
N VAL A 258 -4.21 0.02 -13.49
CA VAL A 258 -2.94 0.56 -14.02
C VAL A 258 -2.61 -0.04 -15.38
N GLU A 259 -2.85 -1.34 -15.56
CA GLU A 259 -2.55 -2.08 -16.79
C GLU A 259 -3.79 -2.88 -17.21
N PRO A 260 -4.59 -2.42 -18.18
CA PRO A 260 -5.79 -3.11 -18.64
C PRO A 260 -5.53 -4.56 -19.08
N LEU A 261 -4.36 -4.85 -19.64
CA LEU A 261 -4.01 -6.21 -20.07
C LEU A 261 -3.78 -7.17 -18.89
N ALA A 262 -3.67 -6.67 -17.66
CA ALA A 262 -3.64 -7.52 -16.48
C ALA A 262 -4.91 -8.38 -16.34
N ALA A 263 -6.02 -7.97 -16.96
CA ALA A 263 -7.26 -8.73 -17.06
C ALA A 263 -7.09 -10.14 -17.67
N LEU A 264 -6.01 -10.37 -18.43
CA LEU A 264 -5.70 -11.66 -19.05
C LEU A 264 -4.91 -12.61 -18.14
N SER A 265 -4.52 -12.15 -16.95
CA SER A 265 -3.81 -12.99 -15.97
C SER A 265 -4.73 -14.06 -15.41
N ARG A 266 -4.22 -15.29 -15.32
CA ARG A 266 -4.89 -16.44 -14.71
C ARG A 266 -4.34 -16.80 -13.33
N ALA A 267 -3.63 -15.88 -12.68
CA ALA A 267 -2.96 -16.13 -11.40
C ALA A 267 -3.87 -16.82 -10.37
N ALA A 268 -3.34 -17.81 -9.66
CA ALA A 268 -4.03 -18.49 -8.57
C ALA A 268 -3.33 -18.26 -7.23
N ALA A 269 -4.03 -18.56 -6.14
CA ALA A 269 -3.46 -18.65 -4.82
C ALA A 269 -4.16 -19.76 -4.02
N GLY A 270 -3.44 -20.33 -3.07
CA GLY A 270 -3.99 -21.35 -2.18
C GLY A 270 -3.04 -21.68 -1.04
N VAL A 271 -3.53 -22.53 -0.14
CA VAL A 271 -2.81 -22.99 1.04
C VAL A 271 -2.48 -24.48 0.89
N ARG A 272 -1.24 -24.86 1.16
CA ARG A 272 -0.78 -26.24 1.31
C ARG A 272 -0.18 -26.42 2.70
N GLY A 273 -0.79 -27.23 3.56
CA GLY A 273 -0.42 -27.35 4.96
C GLY A 273 -0.48 -25.98 5.66
N ARG A 274 0.68 -25.48 6.07
CA ARG A 274 0.87 -24.14 6.68
C ARG A 274 1.50 -23.12 5.74
N THR A 275 1.49 -23.40 4.44
CA THR A 275 2.18 -22.63 3.43
C THR A 275 1.18 -21.92 2.53
N LEU A 276 1.26 -20.59 2.49
CA LEU A 276 0.52 -19.80 1.50
C LEU A 276 1.30 -19.77 0.19
N ILE A 277 0.66 -20.11 -0.92
CA ILE A 277 1.23 -20.07 -2.28
C ILE A 277 0.48 -19.01 -3.08
N VAL A 278 1.21 -18.05 -3.66
CA VAL A 278 0.62 -16.98 -4.48
C VAL A 278 1.35 -16.85 -5.81
N ASN A 279 0.61 -16.86 -6.92
CA ASN A 279 1.17 -16.61 -8.24
C ASN A 279 1.22 -15.12 -8.56
N LEU A 280 2.39 -14.65 -9.00
CA LEU A 280 2.60 -13.29 -9.47
C LEU A 280 2.88 -13.29 -10.98
N PRO A 281 2.57 -12.20 -11.69
CA PRO A 281 2.92 -12.06 -13.10
C PRO A 281 4.44 -12.13 -13.34
N GLY A 282 4.85 -12.44 -14.57
CA GLY A 282 6.27 -12.59 -14.92
C GLY A 282 7.04 -11.29 -15.19
N ARG A 283 6.40 -10.12 -15.20
CA ARG A 283 7.05 -8.82 -15.45
C ARG A 283 7.45 -8.15 -14.12
N PRO A 284 8.69 -7.65 -13.95
CA PRO A 284 9.13 -7.05 -12.69
C PRO A 284 8.24 -5.90 -12.20
N ALA A 285 7.81 -5.01 -13.11
CA ALA A 285 6.90 -3.93 -12.76
C ALA A 285 5.55 -4.42 -12.21
N ALA A 286 5.02 -5.51 -12.77
CA ALA A 286 3.78 -6.12 -12.32
C ALA A 286 3.95 -6.84 -10.97
N VAL A 287 5.09 -7.53 -10.77
CA VAL A 287 5.47 -8.12 -9.47
C VAL A 287 5.45 -7.05 -8.38
N LYS A 288 6.16 -5.94 -8.61
CA LYS A 288 6.24 -4.82 -7.65
C LYS A 288 4.85 -4.28 -7.28
N GLN A 289 3.99 -4.08 -8.29
CA GLN A 289 2.62 -3.62 -8.07
C GLN A 289 1.82 -4.62 -7.24
N ASN A 290 1.84 -5.91 -7.60
CA ASN A 290 1.08 -6.94 -6.88
C ASN A 290 1.57 -7.07 -5.42
N LEU A 291 2.88 -7.04 -5.20
CA LEU A 291 3.44 -7.09 -3.84
C LEU A 291 3.06 -5.89 -2.99
N SER A 292 2.94 -4.69 -3.57
CA SER A 292 2.48 -3.52 -2.83
C SER A 292 1.06 -3.66 -2.26
N VAL A 293 0.24 -4.51 -2.88
CA VAL A 293 -1.13 -4.83 -2.44
C VAL A 293 -1.13 -6.04 -1.49
N LEU A 294 -0.30 -7.06 -1.78
CA LEU A 294 -0.26 -8.31 -1.02
C LEU A 294 0.40 -8.16 0.35
N LEU A 295 1.55 -7.46 0.43
CA LEU A 295 2.38 -7.41 1.63
C LEU A 295 1.63 -6.95 2.89
N PRO A 296 0.77 -5.92 2.86
CA PRO A 296 -0.03 -5.54 4.03
C PRO A 296 -0.95 -6.64 4.59
N LEU A 297 -1.28 -7.66 3.79
CA LEU A 297 -2.19 -8.76 4.17
C LEU A 297 -1.47 -9.97 4.77
N LEU A 298 -0.21 -10.19 4.38
CA LEU A 298 0.49 -11.44 4.67
C LEU A 298 0.70 -11.68 6.17
N GLY A 299 0.90 -10.63 6.96
CA GLY A 299 1.08 -10.77 8.42
C GLY A 299 -0.11 -11.48 9.08
N PHE A 300 -1.33 -11.16 8.67
CA PHE A 300 -2.55 -11.82 9.18
C PHE A 300 -2.71 -13.24 8.65
N ALA A 301 -2.56 -13.40 7.33
CA ALA A 301 -2.72 -14.70 6.70
C ALA A 301 -1.74 -15.74 7.27
N LEU A 302 -0.49 -15.34 7.54
CA LEU A 302 0.52 -16.25 8.06
C LEU A 302 0.37 -16.55 9.56
N LEU A 303 -0.20 -15.64 10.35
CA LEU A 303 -0.56 -15.94 11.75
C LEU A 303 -1.70 -16.96 11.82
N GLU A 304 -2.74 -16.77 11.01
CA GLU A 304 -3.88 -17.70 10.96
C GLU A 304 -3.48 -19.11 10.51
N LEU A 305 -2.39 -19.25 9.75
CA LEU A 305 -1.84 -20.56 9.34
C LEU A 305 -0.96 -21.23 10.41
N GLN A 306 -0.60 -20.53 11.48
CA GLN A 306 0.19 -21.09 12.59
C GLN A 306 -0.68 -21.77 13.65
N ASP A 307 -1.90 -21.29 13.84
CA ASP A 307 -2.92 -21.86 14.74
C ASP A 307 -3.48 -23.22 14.24
#